data_AF-A0A7M3LRJ3-F1
#
_entry.id   AF-A0A7M3LRJ3-F1
#
_cell.length_a   1.000
_cell.length_b   1.000
_cell.length_c   1.000
_cell.angle_alpha   90.00
_cell.angle_beta   90.00
_cell.angle_gamma   90.00
#
_symmetry.space_group_name_H-M   'P 1'
#
loop_
_entity.id
_entity.type
_entity.pdbx_description
1 polymer ?
#
loop_
_entity_poly.entity_id
_entity_poly.type
_entity_poly.pdbx_seq_one_letter_code
_entity_poly.pdbx_strand_id
1 'polypeptide(L)'
;RDEDGPRRFLTSLAQAHTHGLPITWEHLYKGTEPQRVDLPTYPFQRQHYWLESTTPAGDVSAAGLEEAGHPLLGAGVQLAESGGYVFTGRLSLNAHPWLADHCVLDTVLLPGTAFVELALHAGAETDCVELEELTLHAPLVVPEDSGVQLQLVVGPSDVGGRRTLTIHSRVQRPDDTSVQGDWLQHATGILSVGSPDSGLADTGTNEPWPPAGAQRMPTADLYERLAGRGFAYGPAFQGLKAAWRCGDDIFAEVSLPAGHTEAHRFQLHPVLLDAALHAAIPVEEAGGGEPPDLSMPARMPFLWRQVRLRTAGADTLRVRLTPVAPDAMALIISDGTGAAVATVEGLVSRPVSPDQIKVARPVPTHDHLYRLEWVGVPSGPPATTLTGQWAVIDDDPLDLVTALTAAGTPVDTHTDLTALIHTLDSGAAPPDTAILTVHHWHTHTHTETGAETGADTATTTATRGDGDPPEWAVAAQETAEQVRTVTHRLLTWVQTWLAEPRLTGTRLVIVTQGAITTGSHDPAPDLTHAPVWGLIRSAQAEHPDRFHLLDLDTHPTSTTHPNRHPRPPTPHHHTPPHHLPPLRPRRSHPRTTTTHAQRSPHTLRRRRSPTPAHHHMGRPSRH
;
A
#
# COMPACT_ATOMS: atom_id res chain seq x y z
N ARG A 1 -43.81 63.47 -33.34
CA ARG A 1 -44.73 64.41 -34.02
C ARG A 1 -44.13 64.61 -35.41
N ASP A 2 -44.92 64.53 -36.47
CA ASP A 2 -44.43 64.51 -37.87
C ASP A 2 -43.58 63.26 -38.22
N GLU A 3 -43.88 62.13 -37.58
CA GLU A 3 -43.31 60.80 -37.87
C GLU A 3 -44.46 59.79 -38.13
N ASP A 4 -45.28 60.03 -39.14
CA ASP A 4 -46.44 59.19 -39.50
C ASP A 4 -46.08 57.98 -40.37
N GLY A 5 -44.79 57.65 -40.48
CA GLY A 5 -44.30 56.55 -41.30
C GLY A 5 -44.52 55.14 -40.69
N PRO A 6 -44.60 54.09 -41.51
CA PRO A 6 -44.75 52.69 -41.06
C PRO A 6 -43.71 52.24 -40.04
N ARG A 7 -42.47 52.74 -40.16
CA ARG A 7 -41.39 52.48 -39.21
C ARG A 7 -41.73 53.00 -37.81
N ARG A 8 -42.24 54.23 -37.71
CA ARG A 8 -42.59 54.81 -36.41
C ARG A 8 -43.75 54.05 -35.77
N PHE A 9 -44.75 53.68 -36.56
CA PHE A 9 -45.87 52.87 -36.10
C PHE A 9 -45.41 51.51 -35.54
N LEU A 10 -44.57 50.76 -36.27
CA LEU A 10 -44.02 49.48 -35.80
C LEU A 10 -43.15 49.64 -34.56
N THR A 11 -42.34 50.70 -34.47
CA THR A 11 -41.55 51.00 -33.27
C THR A 11 -42.46 51.27 -32.06
N SER A 12 -43.56 52.00 -32.23
CA SER A 12 -44.53 52.24 -31.15
C SER A 12 -45.25 50.95 -30.72
N LEU A 13 -45.59 50.05 -31.63
CA LEU A 13 -46.13 48.72 -31.30
C LEU A 13 -45.10 47.84 -30.58
N ALA A 14 -43.84 47.86 -31.01
CA ALA A 14 -42.77 47.13 -30.35
C ALA A 14 -42.54 47.65 -28.93
N GLN A 15 -42.57 48.98 -28.75
CA GLN A 15 -42.48 49.61 -27.44
C GLN A 15 -43.67 49.22 -26.55
N ALA A 16 -44.89 49.22 -27.07
CA ALA A 16 -46.06 48.74 -26.33
C ALA A 16 -45.89 47.28 -25.88
N HIS A 17 -45.41 46.41 -26.78
CA HIS A 17 -45.17 44.99 -26.50
C HIS A 17 -44.11 44.76 -25.42
N THR A 18 -42.98 45.49 -25.46
CA THR A 18 -41.93 45.37 -24.44
C THR A 18 -42.36 45.90 -23.07
N HIS A 19 -43.40 46.74 -23.02
CA HIS A 19 -44.06 47.17 -21.78
C HIS A 19 -45.22 46.25 -21.35
N GLY A 20 -45.35 45.07 -21.97
CA GLY A 20 -46.29 44.02 -21.55
C GLY A 20 -47.68 44.12 -22.19
N LEU A 21 -47.90 45.00 -23.17
CA LEU A 21 -49.17 45.01 -23.90
C LEU A 21 -49.24 43.84 -24.90
N PRO A 22 -50.34 43.08 -24.93
CA PRO A 22 -50.52 42.00 -25.88
C PRO A 22 -50.75 42.58 -27.28
N ILE A 23 -49.80 42.38 -28.19
CA ILE A 23 -49.88 42.80 -29.59
C ILE A 23 -50.05 41.56 -30.47
N THR A 24 -51.10 41.54 -31.29
CA THR A 24 -51.34 40.46 -32.26
C THR A 24 -50.59 40.73 -33.57
N TRP A 25 -49.31 40.36 -33.60
CA TRP A 25 -48.38 40.58 -34.74
C TRP A 25 -48.84 39.93 -36.05
N GLU A 26 -49.71 38.92 -35.98
CA GLU A 26 -50.27 38.19 -37.13
C GLU A 26 -50.97 39.10 -38.14
N HIS A 27 -51.54 40.23 -37.70
CA HIS A 27 -52.19 41.20 -38.58
C HIS A 27 -51.23 41.87 -39.57
N LEU A 28 -49.92 41.92 -39.26
CA LEU A 28 -48.91 42.48 -40.17
C LEU A 28 -48.67 41.59 -41.40
N TYR A 29 -48.99 40.31 -41.30
CA TYR A 29 -48.76 39.31 -42.35
C TYR A 29 -50.05 38.95 -43.10
N LYS A 30 -51.12 39.74 -42.93
CA LYS A 30 -52.39 39.47 -43.60
C LYS A 30 -52.22 39.57 -45.12
N GLY A 31 -52.41 38.46 -45.83
CA GLY A 31 -52.22 38.36 -47.28
C GLY A 31 -50.83 37.87 -47.71
N THR A 32 -49.98 37.46 -46.77
CA THR A 32 -48.71 36.78 -47.03
C THR A 32 -48.70 35.38 -46.39
N GLU A 33 -47.83 34.50 -46.87
CA GLU A 33 -47.59 33.17 -46.28
C GLU A 33 -46.23 33.17 -45.55
N PRO A 34 -46.16 33.54 -44.26
CA PRO A 34 -44.91 33.55 -43.52
C PRO A 34 -44.44 32.12 -43.22
N GLN A 35 -43.15 31.86 -43.43
CA GLN A 35 -42.51 30.62 -43.02
C GLN A 35 -41.86 30.78 -41.64
N ARG A 36 -41.98 29.76 -40.78
CA ARG A 36 -41.25 29.70 -39.51
C ARG A 36 -39.81 29.32 -39.80
N VAL A 37 -38.88 30.04 -39.18
CA VAL A 37 -37.45 29.74 -39.24
C VAL A 37 -36.98 29.31 -37.85
N ASP A 38 -36.00 28.41 -37.80
CA ASP A 38 -35.37 28.02 -36.54
C ASP A 38 -34.54 29.19 -36.00
N LEU A 39 -34.82 29.55 -34.75
CA LEU A 39 -34.06 30.55 -34.00
C LEU A 39 -33.22 29.85 -32.93
N PRO A 40 -32.12 30.50 -32.46
CA PRO A 40 -31.39 30.01 -31.30
C PRO A 40 -32.34 29.71 -30.13
N THR A 41 -32.09 28.61 -29.43
CA THR A 41 -32.89 28.23 -28.26
C THR A 41 -32.80 29.31 -27.18
N TYR A 42 -33.82 29.39 -26.33
CA TYR A 42 -33.84 30.29 -25.17
C TYR A 42 -32.54 30.12 -24.35
N PRO A 43 -31.79 31.20 -24.06
CA PRO A 43 -30.58 31.12 -23.27
C PRO A 43 -30.94 30.94 -21.79
N PHE A 44 -31.21 29.70 -21.39
CA PHE A 44 -31.46 29.38 -19.99
C PHE A 44 -30.33 29.89 -19.10
N GLN A 45 -30.69 30.51 -17.97
CA GLN A 45 -29.73 30.92 -16.96
C GLN A 45 -29.08 29.66 -16.37
N ARG A 46 -27.77 29.49 -16.62
CA ARG A 46 -27.00 28.31 -16.19
C ARG A 46 -26.58 28.43 -14.73
N GLN A 47 -27.56 28.38 -13.82
CA GLN A 47 -27.28 28.22 -12.40
C GLN A 47 -27.27 26.74 -12.04
N HIS A 48 -26.25 26.35 -11.28
CA HIS A 48 -26.10 24.98 -10.80
C HIS A 48 -27.09 24.76 -9.65
N TYR A 49 -28.08 23.89 -9.88
CA TYR A 49 -29.04 23.47 -8.87
C TYR A 49 -28.89 21.96 -8.68
N TRP A 50 -28.12 21.56 -7.68
CA TRP A 50 -27.87 20.16 -7.34
C TRP A 50 -28.15 19.92 -5.85
N LEU A 51 -28.62 18.72 -5.50
CA LEU A 51 -28.75 18.30 -4.12
C LEU A 51 -27.36 17.93 -3.60
N GLU A 52 -26.68 18.90 -3.00
CA GLU A 52 -25.48 18.65 -2.21
C GLU A 52 -25.88 17.88 -0.95
N SER A 53 -25.65 16.57 -0.95
CA SER A 53 -25.80 15.75 0.24
C SER A 53 -24.57 15.93 1.13
N THR A 54 -24.39 17.12 1.71
CA THR A 54 -23.67 17.21 2.97
C THR A 54 -24.55 16.49 3.98
N THR A 55 -24.31 15.19 4.19
CA THR A 55 -24.93 14.51 5.31
C THR A 55 -24.21 15.08 6.53
N PRO A 56 -24.81 15.96 7.35
CA PRO A 56 -24.20 16.27 8.63
C PRO A 56 -23.94 14.93 9.33
N ALA A 57 -22.79 14.79 9.98
CA ALA A 57 -22.56 13.65 10.86
C ALA A 57 -23.81 13.50 11.72
N GLY A 58 -24.51 12.36 11.61
CA GLY A 58 -25.69 12.12 12.43
C GLY A 58 -25.33 12.33 13.89
N ASP A 59 -26.27 12.83 14.70
CA ASP A 59 -26.03 13.05 16.13
C ASP A 59 -25.51 11.75 16.79
N VAL A 60 -24.19 11.69 17.00
CA VAL A 60 -23.50 10.50 17.51
C VAL A 60 -23.81 10.27 18.98
N SER A 61 -24.27 11.31 19.69
CA SER A 61 -24.70 11.22 21.08
C SER A 61 -25.93 10.32 21.27
N ALA A 62 -26.79 10.22 20.24
CA ALA A 62 -27.92 9.30 20.25
C ALA A 62 -27.49 7.82 20.29
N ALA A 63 -26.26 7.51 19.84
CA ALA A 63 -25.64 6.19 19.94
C ALA A 63 -24.78 6.02 21.21
N GLY A 64 -24.77 7.01 22.11
CA GLY A 64 -23.95 7.00 23.33
C GLY A 64 -22.47 7.29 23.08
N LEU A 65 -22.12 7.85 21.92
CA LEU A 65 -20.76 8.26 21.58
C LEU A 65 -20.57 9.76 21.82
N GLU A 66 -19.32 10.17 22.02
CA GLU A 66 -18.96 11.58 22.15
C GLU A 66 -18.60 12.17 20.79
N GLU A 67 -18.95 13.43 20.54
CA GLU A 67 -18.49 14.13 19.34
C GLU A 67 -16.99 14.42 19.48
N ALA A 68 -16.18 13.99 18.51
CA ALA A 68 -14.73 14.13 18.60
C ALA A 68 -14.24 15.59 18.43
N GLY A 69 -15.10 16.53 18.02
CA GLY A 69 -14.73 17.94 17.86
C GLY A 69 -13.68 18.25 16.78
N HIS A 70 -13.29 17.26 15.97
CA HIS A 70 -12.17 17.34 15.03
C HIS A 70 -12.62 17.17 13.57
N PRO A 71 -12.11 17.94 12.59
CA PRO A 71 -12.61 17.89 11.21
C PRO A 71 -12.51 16.52 10.52
N LEU A 72 -11.57 15.67 10.92
CA LEU A 72 -11.37 14.32 10.35
C LEU A 72 -11.97 13.19 11.19
N LEU A 73 -12.52 13.48 12.38
CA LEU A 73 -13.07 12.49 13.31
C LEU A 73 -14.50 12.86 13.69
N GLY A 74 -15.43 11.92 13.56
CA GLY A 74 -16.84 12.14 13.86
C GLY A 74 -17.21 11.80 15.30
N ALA A 75 -16.61 10.75 15.86
CA ALA A 75 -16.98 10.24 17.18
C ALA A 75 -15.81 9.66 17.97
N GLY A 76 -15.88 9.76 19.28
CA GLY A 76 -14.98 9.13 20.26
C GLY A 76 -15.74 8.28 21.28
N VAL A 77 -15.07 7.28 21.84
CA VAL A 77 -15.56 6.49 22.97
C VAL A 77 -14.40 6.02 23.85
N GLN A 78 -14.51 6.25 25.15
CA GLN A 78 -13.62 5.67 26.14
C GLN A 78 -14.03 4.22 26.46
N LEU A 79 -13.06 3.32 26.47
CA LEU A 79 -13.26 1.92 26.83
C LEU A 79 -13.31 1.78 28.35
N ALA A 80 -14.45 1.38 28.89
CA ALA A 80 -14.70 1.32 30.34
C ALA A 80 -13.74 0.38 31.10
N GLU A 81 -13.31 -0.73 30.47
CA GLU A 81 -12.46 -1.72 31.14
C GLU A 81 -10.98 -1.31 31.16
N SER A 82 -10.46 -0.80 30.05
CA SER A 82 -9.04 -0.49 29.90
C SER A 82 -8.69 0.98 30.16
N GLY A 83 -9.67 1.89 30.08
CA GLY A 83 -9.39 3.33 30.03
C GLY A 83 -8.66 3.76 28.74
N GLY A 84 -8.65 2.89 27.72
CA GLY A 84 -8.26 3.24 26.35
C GLY A 84 -9.34 4.06 25.65
N TYR A 85 -9.04 4.52 24.44
CA TYR A 85 -9.92 5.37 23.66
C TYR A 85 -10.03 4.89 22.22
N VAL A 86 -11.21 4.99 21.61
CA VAL A 86 -11.40 4.73 20.19
C VAL A 86 -12.04 5.95 19.54
N PHE A 87 -11.40 6.48 18.50
CA PHE A 87 -11.97 7.50 17.64
C PHE A 87 -12.30 6.94 16.27
N THR A 88 -13.36 7.45 15.65
CA THR A 88 -13.78 7.05 14.31
C THR A 88 -14.07 8.26 13.44
N GLY A 89 -13.78 8.13 12.15
CA GLY A 89 -13.99 9.19 11.16
C GLY A 89 -14.26 8.61 9.79
N ARG A 90 -14.59 9.49 8.84
CA ARG A 90 -14.76 9.12 7.43
C ARG A 90 -14.07 10.15 6.55
N LEU A 91 -13.10 9.71 5.75
CA LEU A 91 -12.41 10.56 4.79
C LEU A 91 -12.99 10.33 3.40
N SER A 92 -13.16 11.39 2.62
CA SER A 92 -13.53 11.35 1.20
C SER A 92 -13.23 12.70 0.57
N LEU A 93 -12.98 12.72 -0.74
CA LEU A 93 -12.72 13.98 -1.45
C LEU A 93 -13.95 14.89 -1.50
N ASN A 94 -15.16 14.33 -1.42
CA ASN A 94 -16.38 15.13 -1.38
C ASN A 94 -16.53 15.88 -0.04
N ALA A 95 -16.21 15.22 1.09
CA ALA A 95 -16.29 15.85 2.41
C ALA A 95 -15.06 16.71 2.74
N HIS A 96 -13.89 16.39 2.17
CA HIS A 96 -12.62 17.08 2.41
C HIS A 96 -11.93 17.39 1.07
N PRO A 97 -12.42 18.38 0.30
CA PRO A 97 -11.93 18.65 -1.05
C PRO A 97 -10.43 18.94 -1.13
N TRP A 98 -9.87 19.54 -0.07
CA TRP A 98 -8.45 19.84 0.01
C TRP A 98 -7.56 18.59 -0.02
N LEU A 99 -8.07 17.39 0.32
CA LEU A 99 -7.28 16.16 0.23
C LEU A 99 -6.88 15.83 -1.21
N ALA A 100 -7.69 16.24 -2.20
CA ALA A 100 -7.39 15.99 -3.62
C ALA A 100 -6.08 16.67 -4.07
N ASP A 101 -5.66 17.73 -3.36
CA ASP A 101 -4.47 18.51 -3.66
C ASP A 101 -3.18 17.88 -3.10
N HIS A 102 -3.26 16.77 -2.35
CA HIS A 102 -2.08 16.02 -1.91
C HIS A 102 -1.87 14.77 -2.77
N CYS A 103 -1.35 14.99 -3.98
CA CYS A 103 -1.09 13.93 -4.95
C CYS A 103 0.41 13.61 -5.04
N VAL A 104 0.78 12.35 -4.80
CA VAL A 104 2.15 11.84 -4.89
C VAL A 104 2.17 10.62 -5.81
N LEU A 105 3.01 10.65 -6.84
CA LEU A 105 3.12 9.63 -7.89
C LEU A 105 1.74 9.26 -8.46
N ASP A 106 1.00 10.28 -8.90
CA ASP A 106 -0.36 10.19 -9.45
C ASP A 106 -1.36 9.46 -8.54
N THR A 107 -1.19 9.59 -7.22
CA THR A 107 -2.07 8.99 -6.22
C THR A 107 -2.41 10.00 -5.14
N VAL A 108 -3.72 10.18 -4.87
CA VAL A 108 -4.18 11.01 -3.77
C VAL A 108 -3.95 10.30 -2.45
N LEU A 109 -3.07 10.85 -1.63
CA LEU A 109 -2.69 10.29 -0.33
C LEU A 109 -3.10 11.22 0.80
N LEU A 110 -3.52 10.67 1.93
CA LEU A 110 -3.55 11.43 3.17
C LEU A 110 -2.10 11.82 3.53
N PRO A 111 -1.78 13.12 3.72
CA PRO A 111 -0.41 13.54 4.02
C PRO A 111 0.07 12.93 5.34
N GLY A 112 1.38 12.67 5.44
CA GLY A 112 2.01 12.17 6.67
C GLY A 112 1.72 13.06 7.89
N THR A 113 1.58 14.35 7.67
CA THR A 113 1.26 15.37 8.67
C THR A 113 -0.16 15.27 9.22
N ALA A 114 -1.11 14.69 8.48
CA ALA A 114 -2.45 14.44 9.01
C ALA A 114 -2.46 13.32 10.05
N PHE A 115 -1.56 12.34 9.96
CA PHE A 115 -1.40 11.33 11.02
C PHE A 115 -0.84 11.96 12.31
N VAL A 116 0.06 12.94 12.18
CA VAL A 116 0.57 13.71 13.33
C VAL A 116 -0.57 14.49 13.98
N GLU A 117 -1.37 15.21 13.19
CA GLU A 117 -2.55 15.95 13.69
C GLU A 117 -3.53 15.05 14.44
N LEU A 118 -3.88 13.90 13.83
CA LEU A 118 -4.77 12.91 14.45
C LEU A 118 -4.20 12.37 15.77
N ALA A 119 -2.89 12.14 15.84
CA ALA A 119 -2.20 11.71 17.04
C ALA A 119 -2.18 12.80 18.13
N LEU A 120 -1.93 14.05 17.76
CA LEU A 120 -1.95 15.19 18.69
C LEU A 120 -3.35 15.43 19.25
N HIS A 121 -4.39 15.31 18.43
CA HIS A 121 -5.77 15.40 18.89
C HIS A 121 -6.10 14.27 19.88
N ALA A 122 -5.75 13.01 19.56
CA ALA A 122 -5.93 11.88 20.47
C ALA A 122 -5.12 12.04 21.77
N GLY A 123 -3.94 12.65 21.70
CA GLY A 123 -3.14 13.03 22.87
C GLY A 123 -3.86 14.03 23.77
N ALA A 124 -4.42 15.10 23.19
CA ALA A 124 -5.17 16.11 23.93
C ALA A 124 -6.38 15.52 24.67
N GLU A 125 -7.12 14.60 24.06
CA GLU A 125 -8.26 13.89 24.68
C GLU A 125 -7.84 12.90 25.79
N THR A 126 -6.55 12.59 25.90
CA THR A 126 -6.01 11.62 26.87
C THR A 126 -4.95 12.22 27.81
N ASP A 127 -4.93 13.56 27.93
CA ASP A 127 -3.99 14.35 28.73
C ASP A 127 -2.50 14.09 28.38
N CYS A 128 -2.23 13.60 27.17
CA CYS A 128 -0.89 13.39 26.65
C CYS A 128 -0.48 14.57 25.76
N VAL A 129 0.50 15.35 26.21
CA VAL A 129 0.96 16.58 25.53
C VAL A 129 2.11 16.35 24.55
N GLU A 130 2.61 15.11 24.48
CA GLU A 130 3.73 14.73 23.62
C GLU A 130 3.41 13.47 22.81
N LEU A 131 3.77 13.53 21.53
CA LEU A 131 3.87 12.36 20.67
C LEU A 131 5.35 11.93 20.63
N GLU A 132 5.69 10.95 21.47
CA GLU A 132 7.08 10.47 21.61
C GLU A 132 7.61 9.89 20.30
N GLU A 133 6.74 9.13 19.63
CA GLU A 133 7.03 8.47 18.38
C GLU A 133 5.76 8.25 17.55
N LEU A 134 5.86 8.40 16.23
CA LEU A 134 4.87 7.95 15.26
C LEU A 134 5.56 7.35 14.04
N THR A 135 5.39 6.04 13.84
CA THR A 135 5.86 5.30 12.68
C THR A 135 4.73 5.13 11.67
N LEU A 136 4.99 5.48 10.40
CA LEU A 136 4.08 5.29 9.28
C LEU A 136 4.44 4.00 8.53
N HIS A 137 3.54 3.01 8.59
CA HIS A 137 3.72 1.68 8.01
C HIS A 137 3.25 1.58 6.57
N ALA A 138 2.14 2.23 6.25
CA ALA A 138 1.53 2.20 4.93
C ALA A 138 0.84 3.53 4.60
N PRO A 139 0.97 4.05 3.37
CA PRO A 139 0.25 5.26 2.97
C PRO A 139 -1.26 4.98 2.95
N LEU A 140 -2.06 5.99 3.26
CA LEU A 140 -3.52 5.93 3.16
C LEU A 140 -3.95 6.61 1.87
N VAL A 141 -4.42 5.81 0.91
CA VAL A 141 -4.97 6.28 -0.36
C VAL A 141 -6.41 6.71 -0.17
N VAL A 142 -6.75 7.93 -0.60
CA VAL A 142 -8.14 8.44 -0.55
C VAL A 142 -8.78 8.24 -1.93
N PRO A 143 -9.77 7.34 -2.08
CA PRO A 143 -10.39 7.10 -3.38
C PRO A 143 -11.17 8.31 -3.90
N GLU A 144 -11.21 8.49 -5.22
CA GLU A 144 -11.93 9.59 -5.86
C GLU A 144 -13.45 9.47 -5.69
N ASP A 145 -13.98 8.26 -5.89
CA ASP A 145 -15.43 8.00 -5.95
C ASP A 145 -16.01 7.40 -4.65
N SER A 146 -15.19 7.22 -3.60
CA SER A 146 -15.63 6.58 -2.36
C SER A 146 -14.94 7.18 -1.14
N GLY A 147 -15.39 6.76 0.05
CA GLY A 147 -14.75 7.17 1.30
C GLY A 147 -13.99 6.02 1.95
N VAL A 148 -13.07 6.37 2.85
CA VAL A 148 -12.49 5.42 3.79
C VAL A 148 -13.03 5.68 5.19
N GLN A 149 -13.32 4.61 5.92
CA GLN A 149 -13.55 4.68 7.35
C GLN A 149 -12.19 4.72 8.04
N LEU A 150 -12.03 5.62 8.99
CA LEU A 150 -10.84 5.81 9.80
C LEU A 150 -11.13 5.35 11.23
N GLN A 151 -10.20 4.61 11.83
CA GLN A 151 -10.25 4.24 13.24
C GLN A 151 -8.91 4.52 13.90
N LEU A 152 -8.94 5.23 15.02
CA LEU A 152 -7.81 5.42 15.90
C LEU A 152 -8.07 4.67 17.21
N VAL A 153 -7.08 3.94 17.68
CA VAL A 153 -7.14 3.23 18.96
C VAL A 153 -6.00 3.70 19.83
N VAL A 154 -6.34 4.29 20.97
CA VAL A 154 -5.42 4.66 22.04
C VAL A 154 -5.50 3.58 23.13
N GLY A 155 -4.37 2.98 23.46
CA GLY A 155 -4.25 1.98 24.50
C GLY A 155 -4.49 2.52 25.92
N PRO A 156 -4.56 1.61 26.91
CA PRO A 156 -4.54 2.00 28.32
C PRO A 156 -3.24 2.75 28.65
N SER A 157 -3.27 3.57 29.69
CA SER A 157 -2.06 4.18 30.24
C SER A 157 -1.18 3.12 30.90
N ASP A 158 0.11 3.14 30.60
CA ASP A 158 1.10 2.41 31.39
C ASP A 158 1.39 3.12 32.73
N VAL A 159 2.25 2.52 33.56
CA VAL A 159 2.66 3.05 34.87
C VAL A 159 3.33 4.43 34.76
N GLY A 160 3.93 4.75 33.60
CA GLY A 160 4.60 6.01 33.31
C GLY A 160 3.71 7.05 32.62
N GLY A 161 2.40 6.79 32.47
CA GLY A 161 1.50 7.72 31.79
C GLY A 161 1.57 7.64 30.25
N ARG A 162 2.27 6.67 29.67
CA ARG A 162 2.35 6.50 28.22
C ARG A 162 1.22 5.64 27.69
N ARG A 163 0.82 5.92 26.46
CA ARG A 163 -0.25 5.21 25.76
C ARG A 163 0.20 4.84 24.36
N THR A 164 -0.11 3.62 23.93
CA THR A 164 0.06 3.24 22.53
C THR A 164 -1.03 3.87 21.68
N LEU A 165 -0.73 4.18 20.42
CA LEU A 165 -1.66 4.67 19.42
C LEU A 165 -1.56 3.79 18.18
N THR A 166 -2.68 3.44 17.57
CA THR A 166 -2.72 2.84 16.23
C THR A 166 -3.76 3.52 15.36
N ILE A 167 -3.47 3.68 14.07
CA ILE A 167 -4.34 4.34 13.09
C ILE A 167 -4.60 3.39 11.94
N HIS A 168 -5.87 3.09 11.70
CA HIS A 168 -6.33 2.11 10.71
C HIS A 168 -7.34 2.73 9.76
N SER A 169 -7.40 2.21 8.54
CA SER A 169 -8.49 2.54 7.64
C SER A 169 -9.03 1.32 6.90
N ARG A 170 -10.26 1.44 6.40
CA ARG A 170 -10.83 0.50 5.44
C ARG A 170 -11.69 1.26 4.43
N VAL A 171 -11.71 0.79 3.19
CA VAL A 171 -12.56 1.39 2.15
C VAL A 171 -14.03 1.09 2.41
N GLN A 172 -14.86 2.11 2.23
CA GLN A 172 -16.31 1.98 2.23
C GLN A 172 -16.83 2.06 0.79
N ARG A 173 -17.23 0.92 0.22
CA ARG A 173 -17.85 0.91 -1.11
C ARG A 173 -19.33 1.34 -1.01
N PRO A 174 -19.84 2.10 -1.99
CA PRO A 174 -21.23 2.58 -1.98
C PRO A 174 -22.29 1.48 -1.90
N ASP A 175 -22.02 0.33 -2.52
CA ASP A 175 -22.96 -0.80 -2.62
C ASP A 175 -22.77 -1.87 -1.52
N ASP A 176 -21.77 -1.68 -0.65
CA ASP A 176 -21.41 -2.68 0.35
C ASP A 176 -22.09 -2.39 1.69
N THR A 177 -23.22 -3.07 1.92
CA THR A 177 -23.88 -3.10 3.24
C THR A 177 -23.22 -4.11 4.20
N SER A 178 -22.20 -4.86 3.75
CA SER A 178 -21.47 -5.81 4.58
C SER A 178 -20.28 -5.12 5.25
N VAL A 179 -19.99 -5.51 6.50
CA VAL A 179 -18.87 -4.96 7.30
C VAL A 179 -17.53 -5.60 6.87
N GLN A 180 -17.49 -6.30 5.73
CA GLN A 180 -16.39 -7.16 5.31
C GLN A 180 -15.38 -6.40 4.44
N GLY A 181 -14.54 -5.62 5.11
CA GLY A 181 -13.27 -5.14 4.57
C GLY A 181 -12.20 -5.22 5.65
N ASP A 182 -11.03 -5.74 5.31
CA ASP A 182 -9.90 -5.82 6.22
C ASP A 182 -9.41 -4.42 6.57
N TRP A 183 -9.13 -4.19 7.84
CA TRP A 183 -8.51 -2.96 8.31
C TRP A 183 -7.03 -2.96 7.94
N LEU A 184 -6.58 -1.89 7.30
CA LEU A 184 -5.17 -1.64 7.04
C LEU A 184 -4.62 -0.70 8.11
N GLN A 185 -3.57 -1.15 8.81
CA GLN A 185 -2.86 -0.31 9.77
C GLN A 185 -1.89 0.61 9.02
N HIS A 186 -2.08 1.92 9.20
CA HIS A 186 -1.26 2.96 8.58
C HIS A 186 -0.17 3.48 9.49
N ALA A 187 -0.44 3.58 10.80
CA ALA A 187 0.51 4.14 11.74
C ALA A 187 0.42 3.49 13.12
N THR A 188 1.55 3.49 13.83
CA THR A 188 1.65 3.19 15.27
C THR A 188 2.42 4.29 15.96
N GLY A 189 2.04 4.65 17.17
CA GLY A 189 2.75 5.67 17.93
C GLY A 189 2.69 5.46 19.43
N ILE A 190 3.41 6.33 20.14
CA ILE A 190 3.45 6.42 21.60
C ILE A 190 3.14 7.85 21.99
N LEU A 191 2.09 8.02 22.79
CA LEU A 191 1.69 9.27 23.41
C LEU A 191 2.18 9.29 24.85
N SER A 192 2.59 10.45 25.34
CA SER A 192 2.98 10.62 26.74
C SER A 192 2.58 11.96 27.31
N VAL A 193 2.56 12.02 28.64
CA VAL A 193 2.31 13.24 29.43
C VAL A 193 3.43 14.28 29.31
N GLY A 194 4.51 13.96 28.59
CA GLY A 194 5.69 14.79 28.43
C GLY A 194 6.52 14.96 29.70
N SER A 195 7.83 15.19 29.53
CA SER A 195 8.69 15.57 30.64
C SER A 195 8.76 17.11 30.76
N PRO A 196 8.62 17.70 31.97
CA PRO A 196 8.71 19.15 32.17
C PRO A 196 10.07 19.76 31.78
N ASP A 197 11.12 18.93 31.67
CA ASP A 197 12.52 19.35 31.78
C ASP A 197 13.35 19.17 30.48
N SER A 198 12.69 19.13 29.32
CA SER A 198 13.38 19.00 28.02
C SER A 198 13.93 20.36 27.56
N GLY A 199 15.22 20.63 27.83
CA GLY A 199 15.91 21.93 27.63
C GLY A 199 15.97 22.56 26.23
N LEU A 200 15.19 22.07 25.25
CA LEU A 200 14.89 22.77 23.99
C LEU A 200 13.62 23.65 24.07
N ALA A 201 12.95 23.67 25.23
CA ALA A 201 11.51 23.85 25.38
C ALA A 201 10.90 25.27 25.38
N ASP A 202 11.63 26.39 25.32
CA ASP A 202 11.01 27.69 25.66
C ASP A 202 11.31 28.89 24.73
N THR A 203 11.93 28.65 23.57
CA THR A 203 12.24 29.76 22.66
C THR A 203 11.48 29.64 21.36
N GLY A 204 10.31 30.31 21.30
CA GLY A 204 9.89 30.90 20.03
C GLY A 204 11.06 31.67 19.43
N THR A 205 11.13 31.78 18.11
CA THR A 205 12.23 32.49 17.46
C THR A 205 12.06 34.00 17.68
N ASN A 206 12.51 34.52 18.83
CA ASN A 206 12.72 35.96 19.05
C ASN A 206 13.90 36.51 18.23
N GLU A 207 14.53 35.67 17.42
CA GLU A 207 15.55 36.04 16.45
C GLU A 207 14.93 36.86 15.30
N PRO A 208 15.69 37.80 14.71
CA PRO A 208 15.24 38.52 13.53
C PRO A 208 14.91 37.53 12.41
N TRP A 209 13.79 37.77 11.72
CA TRP A 209 13.29 36.88 10.68
C TRP A 209 13.24 37.58 9.31
N PRO A 210 13.85 37.01 8.25
CA PRO A 210 14.72 35.84 8.28
C PRO A 210 16.04 36.12 9.03
N PRO A 211 16.76 35.09 9.50
CA PRO A 211 18.03 35.27 10.20
C PRO A 211 19.04 36.08 9.40
N ALA A 212 19.86 36.88 10.10
CA ALA A 212 20.91 37.66 9.47
C ALA A 212 21.91 36.74 8.75
N GLY A 213 22.18 37.01 7.48
CA GLY A 213 23.07 36.18 6.64
C GLY A 213 22.38 35.03 5.91
N ALA A 214 21.08 34.81 6.13
CA ALA A 214 20.32 33.79 5.38
C ALA A 214 20.13 34.19 3.91
N GLN A 215 20.43 33.26 3.00
CA GLN A 215 20.29 33.45 1.55
C GLN A 215 18.92 32.98 1.10
N ARG A 216 18.20 33.79 0.31
CA ARG A 216 16.86 33.44 -0.18
C ARG A 216 16.93 32.31 -1.21
N MET A 217 16.07 31.31 -1.06
CA MET A 217 15.91 30.20 -2.00
C MET A 217 14.87 30.55 -3.08
N PRO A 218 15.06 30.13 -4.35
CA PRO A 218 14.08 30.35 -5.41
C PRO A 218 12.81 29.49 -5.22
N THR A 219 11.68 30.14 -4.94
CA THR A 219 10.39 29.46 -4.72
C THR A 219 9.38 29.60 -5.87
N ALA A 220 9.64 30.45 -6.87
CA ALA A 220 8.67 30.79 -7.92
C ALA A 220 8.15 29.55 -8.70
N ASP A 221 9.06 28.72 -9.22
CA ASP A 221 8.70 27.51 -9.98
C ASP A 221 8.84 26.23 -9.13
N LEU A 222 8.84 26.36 -7.79
CA LEU A 222 9.07 25.22 -6.90
C LEU A 222 8.06 24.09 -7.16
N TYR A 223 6.77 24.41 -7.18
CA TYR A 223 5.72 23.40 -7.32
C TYR A 223 5.68 22.76 -8.71
N GLU A 224 6.06 23.49 -9.76
CA GLU A 224 6.24 22.91 -11.09
C GLU A 224 7.38 21.88 -11.09
N ARG A 225 8.51 22.19 -10.45
CA ARG A 225 9.63 21.26 -10.33
C ARG A 225 9.30 20.05 -9.42
N LEU A 226 8.53 20.26 -8.36
CA LEU A 226 8.03 19.18 -7.49
C LEU A 226 7.09 18.24 -8.24
N ALA A 227 6.18 18.78 -9.06
CA ALA A 227 5.31 17.98 -9.91
C ALA A 227 6.11 17.11 -10.90
N GLY A 228 7.20 17.66 -11.46
CA GLY A 228 8.14 16.89 -12.30
C GLY A 228 8.83 15.71 -11.59
N ARG A 229 8.80 15.67 -10.26
CA ARG A 229 9.29 14.55 -9.43
C ARG A 229 8.19 13.67 -8.85
N GLY A 230 6.96 13.85 -9.31
CA GLY A 230 5.79 13.12 -8.84
C GLY A 230 5.09 13.73 -7.62
N PHE A 231 5.50 14.91 -7.13
CA PHE A 231 4.79 15.62 -6.06
C PHE A 231 3.84 16.67 -6.66
N ALA A 232 2.70 16.21 -7.15
CA ALA A 232 1.69 17.05 -7.79
C ALA A 232 0.78 17.75 -6.76
N TYR A 233 1.37 18.65 -5.96
CA TYR A 233 0.63 19.43 -4.96
C TYR A 233 -0.31 20.43 -5.62
N GLY A 234 -1.60 20.33 -5.31
CA GLY A 234 -2.63 21.29 -5.71
C GLY A 234 -2.70 22.53 -4.81
N PRO A 235 -3.58 23.50 -5.12
CA PRO A 235 -3.60 24.82 -4.49
C PRO A 235 -3.63 24.82 -2.95
N ALA A 236 -4.32 23.86 -2.32
CA ALA A 236 -4.35 23.75 -0.85
C ALA A 236 -2.96 23.51 -0.26
N PHE A 237 -2.11 22.70 -0.90
CA PHE A 237 -0.79 22.35 -0.38
C PHE A 237 0.32 23.33 -0.82
N GLN A 238 0.00 24.33 -1.62
CA GLN A 238 0.97 25.34 -2.09
C GLN A 238 1.14 26.51 -1.10
N GLY A 239 1.35 26.18 0.17
CA GLY A 239 1.39 27.14 1.29
C GLY A 239 2.72 27.89 1.50
N LEU A 240 3.83 27.42 0.92
CA LEU A 240 5.15 28.02 1.08
C LEU A 240 5.23 29.41 0.42
N LYS A 241 5.53 30.44 1.23
CA LYS A 241 5.64 31.84 0.80
C LYS A 241 7.08 32.24 0.49
N ALA A 242 7.99 31.84 1.36
CA ALA A 242 9.41 32.14 1.21
C ALA A 242 10.24 31.09 1.94
N ALA A 243 11.45 30.85 1.43
CA ALA A 243 12.43 30.00 2.08
C ALA A 243 13.82 30.64 2.00
N TRP A 244 14.66 30.35 3.01
CA TRP A 244 16.04 30.81 3.09
C TRP A 244 16.94 29.68 3.59
N ARG A 245 18.22 29.75 3.24
CA ARG A 245 19.27 28.85 3.74
C ARG A 245 20.31 29.64 4.52
N CYS A 246 20.71 29.15 5.68
CA CYS A 246 21.81 29.71 6.47
C CYS A 246 22.66 28.55 6.99
N GLY A 247 23.83 28.34 6.38
CA GLY A 247 24.57 27.09 6.59
C GLY A 247 23.75 25.90 6.12
N ASP A 248 23.59 24.90 6.98
CA ASP A 248 22.79 23.70 6.71
C ASP A 248 21.30 23.87 7.09
N ASP A 249 20.96 24.92 7.82
CA ASP A 249 19.59 25.20 8.24
C ASP A 249 18.76 25.81 7.10
N ILE A 250 17.50 25.38 7.02
CA ILE A 250 16.48 25.93 6.12
C ILE A 250 15.43 26.65 6.96
N PHE A 251 15.06 27.85 6.54
CA PHE A 251 14.02 28.66 7.16
C PHE A 251 12.87 28.81 6.18
N ALA A 252 11.63 28.63 6.62
CA ALA A 252 10.45 28.69 5.78
C ALA A 252 9.35 29.55 6.41
N GLU A 253 8.73 30.41 5.60
CA GLU A 253 7.45 31.04 5.90
C GLU A 253 6.35 30.34 5.12
N VAL A 254 5.35 29.84 5.84
CA VAL A 254 4.20 29.15 5.27
C VAL A 254 2.92 29.78 5.80
N SER A 255 1.89 29.84 4.96
CA SER A 255 0.56 30.21 5.40
C SER A 255 -0.48 29.35 4.72
N LEU A 256 -1.61 29.13 5.39
CA LEU A 256 -2.74 28.47 4.79
C LEU A 256 -3.22 29.26 3.56
N PRO A 257 -3.53 28.60 2.43
CA PRO A 257 -4.14 29.26 1.30
C PRO A 257 -5.55 29.78 1.60
N ALA A 258 -6.02 30.73 0.78
CA ALA A 258 -7.36 31.27 0.90
C ALA A 258 -8.43 30.16 0.81
N GLY A 259 -9.42 30.20 1.70
CA GLY A 259 -10.48 29.18 1.79
C GLY A 259 -10.34 28.20 2.96
N HIS A 260 -9.16 28.11 3.59
CA HIS A 260 -8.93 27.32 4.80
C HIS A 260 -9.20 28.14 6.07
N THR A 261 -10.47 28.36 6.41
CA THR A 261 -10.87 29.18 7.59
C THR A 261 -10.93 28.39 8.90
N GLU A 262 -10.76 27.07 8.83
CA GLU A 262 -10.96 26.15 9.96
C GLU A 262 -9.66 25.76 10.68
N ALA A 263 -8.59 26.55 10.56
CA ALA A 263 -7.31 26.30 11.21
C ALA A 263 -7.45 26.03 12.73
N HIS A 264 -8.31 26.80 13.39
CA HIS A 264 -8.62 26.70 14.82
C HIS A 264 -9.26 25.38 15.26
N ARG A 265 -9.76 24.55 14.33
CA ARG A 265 -10.34 23.22 14.61
C ARG A 265 -9.28 22.11 14.62
N PHE A 266 -8.05 22.43 14.21
CA PHE A 266 -6.91 21.53 14.24
C PHE A 266 -5.94 21.95 15.34
N GLN A 267 -5.23 20.98 15.90
CA GLN A 267 -4.09 21.22 16.77
C GLN A 267 -2.98 21.91 15.97
N LEU A 268 -2.58 21.31 14.85
CA LEU A 268 -1.67 21.87 13.86
C LEU A 268 -2.13 21.45 12.46
N HIS A 269 -2.67 22.41 11.70
CA HIS A 269 -3.33 22.11 10.43
C HIS A 269 -2.41 21.28 9.48
N PRO A 270 -2.85 20.10 8.98
CA PRO A 270 -2.00 19.18 8.21
C PRO A 270 -1.34 19.80 6.98
N VAL A 271 -2.13 20.54 6.19
CA VAL A 271 -1.67 21.31 5.02
C VAL A 271 -0.55 22.30 5.38
N LEU A 272 -0.67 22.98 6.52
CA LEU A 272 0.27 24.00 6.93
C LEU A 272 1.62 23.38 7.35
N LEU A 273 1.56 22.29 8.12
CA LEU A 273 2.75 21.52 8.48
C LEU A 273 3.40 20.88 7.24
N ASP A 274 2.60 20.36 6.31
CA ASP A 274 3.12 19.71 5.10
C ASP A 274 3.85 20.71 4.20
N ALA A 275 3.25 21.89 3.97
CA ALA A 275 3.88 22.96 3.20
C ALA A 275 5.23 23.42 3.79
N ALA A 276 5.44 23.29 5.10
CA ALA A 276 6.73 23.60 5.72
C ALA A 276 7.82 22.59 5.33
N LEU A 277 7.44 21.33 5.09
CA LEU A 277 8.37 20.28 4.66
C LEU A 277 8.83 20.47 3.21
N HIS A 278 8.03 21.13 2.38
CA HIS A 278 8.36 21.34 0.96
C HIS A 278 9.66 22.14 0.76
N ALA A 279 10.02 23.01 1.71
CA ALA A 279 11.26 23.77 1.68
C ALA A 279 12.52 22.89 1.79
N ALA A 280 12.40 21.69 2.37
CA ALA A 280 13.50 20.74 2.54
C ALA A 280 13.59 19.71 1.41
N ILE A 281 12.62 19.65 0.48
CA ILE A 281 12.69 18.75 -0.66
C ILE A 281 13.81 19.23 -1.59
N PRO A 282 14.89 18.46 -1.82
CA PRO A 282 16.00 18.92 -2.64
C PRO A 282 15.54 19.07 -4.08
N VAL A 283 15.59 20.29 -4.64
CA VAL A 283 15.30 20.53 -6.06
C VAL A 283 16.56 21.03 -6.75
N GLU A 284 16.99 20.33 -7.80
CA GLU A 284 18.15 20.76 -8.58
C GLU A 284 17.87 22.13 -9.19
N GLU A 285 18.86 23.02 -9.11
CA GLU A 285 18.74 24.34 -9.71
C GLU A 285 18.79 24.20 -11.23
N ALA A 286 17.84 24.84 -11.93
CA ALA A 286 17.88 25.01 -13.37
C ALA A 286 19.01 25.99 -13.74
N GLY A 287 20.26 25.53 -13.64
CA GLY A 287 21.46 26.35 -13.81
C GLY A 287 22.68 25.63 -14.35
N GLY A 288 22.59 24.32 -14.64
CA GLY A 288 23.75 23.54 -15.07
C GLY A 288 23.40 22.34 -15.95
N GLY A 289 22.85 22.57 -17.15
CA GLY A 289 22.98 21.73 -18.36
C GLY A 289 22.52 20.28 -18.35
N GLU A 290 22.33 19.62 -17.22
CA GLU A 290 21.84 18.25 -17.12
C GLU A 290 20.36 18.26 -16.69
N PRO A 291 19.51 17.47 -17.36
CA PRO A 291 18.13 17.29 -16.92
C PRO A 291 18.11 16.71 -15.51
N PRO A 292 17.05 17.00 -14.72
CA PRO A 292 16.94 16.50 -13.36
C PRO A 292 17.16 14.99 -13.34
N ASP A 293 18.04 14.51 -12.45
CA ASP A 293 18.20 13.07 -12.27
C ASP A 293 16.92 12.50 -11.63
N LEU A 294 16.00 12.05 -12.48
CA LEU A 294 14.77 11.36 -12.11
C LEU A 294 15.05 10.01 -11.43
N SER A 295 16.31 9.59 -11.28
CA SER A 295 16.69 8.36 -10.57
C SER A 295 16.54 8.47 -9.05
N MET A 296 16.53 9.68 -8.48
CA MET A 296 16.37 9.85 -7.03
C MET A 296 14.90 9.65 -6.63
N PRO A 297 14.59 8.62 -5.82
CA PRO A 297 13.20 8.27 -5.50
C PRO A 297 12.54 9.36 -4.64
N ALA A 298 11.25 9.60 -4.88
CA ALA A 298 10.41 10.45 -4.05
C ALA A 298 10.55 10.03 -2.57
N ARG A 299 10.79 10.98 -1.67
CA ARG A 299 10.91 10.70 -0.23
C ARG A 299 9.65 11.14 0.50
N MET A 300 9.16 10.29 1.40
CA MET A 300 7.97 10.53 2.20
C MET A 300 8.30 10.43 3.69
N PRO A 301 7.58 11.15 4.57
CA PRO A 301 7.66 10.97 6.02
C PRO A 301 7.49 9.49 6.40
N PHE A 302 8.36 8.99 7.28
CA PHE A 302 8.33 7.62 7.78
C PHE A 302 8.24 7.56 9.30
N LEU A 303 9.03 8.36 10.02
CA LEU A 303 9.10 8.36 11.48
C LEU A 303 9.12 9.79 12.01
N TRP A 304 8.23 10.08 12.96
CA TRP A 304 8.24 11.30 13.75
C TRP A 304 8.67 10.99 15.17
N ARG A 305 9.52 11.84 15.75
CA ARG A 305 10.02 11.69 17.12
C ARG A 305 9.86 12.98 17.90
N GLN A 306 9.36 12.83 19.12
CA GLN A 306 9.22 13.90 20.12
C GLN A 306 8.53 15.13 19.54
N VAL A 307 7.32 14.93 18.99
CA VAL A 307 6.48 16.04 18.52
C VAL A 307 5.76 16.62 19.73
N ARG A 308 6.05 17.89 20.03
CA ARG A 308 5.44 18.61 21.15
C ARG A 308 4.70 19.83 20.64
N LEU A 309 3.41 19.90 20.94
CA LEU A 309 2.58 21.06 20.63
C LEU A 309 2.59 22.03 21.82
N ARG A 310 2.63 23.32 21.54
CA ARG A 310 2.55 24.41 22.53
C ARG A 310 1.28 25.22 22.34
N THR A 311 1.02 25.62 21.10
CA THR A 311 -0.11 26.46 20.72
C THR A 311 -0.84 25.83 19.55
N ALA A 312 -2.15 25.66 19.69
CA ALA A 312 -3.00 25.10 18.64
C ALA A 312 -3.55 26.18 17.69
N GLY A 313 -3.98 25.76 16.50
CA GLY A 313 -4.83 26.58 15.63
C GLY A 313 -4.12 27.69 14.85
N ALA A 314 -2.79 27.63 14.70
CA ALA A 314 -2.03 28.57 13.88
C ALA A 314 -2.41 28.45 12.39
N ASP A 315 -2.48 29.59 11.69
CA ASP A 315 -2.76 29.67 10.24
C ASP A 315 -1.52 30.03 9.40
N THR A 316 -0.44 30.46 10.07
CA THR A 316 0.82 30.92 9.51
C THR A 316 1.95 30.42 10.39
N LEU A 317 2.99 29.83 9.79
CA LEU A 317 4.17 29.36 10.52
C LEU A 317 5.46 29.97 9.97
N ARG A 318 6.40 30.17 10.88
CA ARG A 318 7.83 30.30 10.65
C ARG A 318 8.51 29.04 11.15
N VAL A 319 9.23 28.35 10.26
CA VAL A 319 9.82 27.04 10.56
C VAL A 319 11.31 27.07 10.31
N ARG A 320 12.10 26.64 11.29
CA ARG A 320 13.51 26.28 11.11
C ARG A 320 13.60 24.76 10.98
N LEU A 321 14.16 24.29 9.87
CA LEU A 321 14.47 22.89 9.61
C LEU A 321 15.98 22.69 9.67
N THR A 322 16.43 21.81 10.55
CA THR A 322 17.86 21.52 10.79
C THR A 322 18.13 20.04 10.48
N PRO A 323 19.05 19.70 9.56
CA PRO A 323 19.47 18.32 9.34
C PRO A 323 20.10 17.73 10.60
N VAL A 324 19.62 16.57 11.04
CA VAL A 324 20.17 15.83 12.20
C VAL A 324 20.78 14.48 11.80
N ALA A 325 20.39 13.94 10.64
CA ALA A 325 21.00 12.79 9.98
C ALA A 325 20.78 12.88 8.45
N PRO A 326 21.41 12.03 7.62
CA PRO A 326 21.26 12.10 6.15
C PRO A 326 19.81 12.02 5.64
N ASP A 327 18.94 11.35 6.39
CA ASP A 327 17.53 11.16 6.09
C ASP A 327 16.59 11.74 7.15
N ALA A 328 17.12 12.56 8.09
CA ALA A 328 16.35 13.08 9.22
C ALA A 328 16.55 14.58 9.47
N MET A 329 15.45 15.27 9.78
CA MET A 329 15.41 16.71 10.07
C MET A 329 14.73 16.99 11.42
N ALA A 330 15.22 17.95 12.19
CA ALA A 330 14.51 18.54 13.32
C ALA A 330 13.77 19.82 12.89
N LEU A 331 12.63 20.12 13.53
CA LEU A 331 11.83 21.31 13.25
C LEU A 331 11.59 22.12 14.52
N ILE A 332 11.77 23.43 14.42
CA ILE A 332 11.25 24.40 15.39
C ILE A 332 10.23 25.28 14.68
N ILE A 333 9.01 25.30 15.21
CA ILE A 333 7.85 25.88 14.57
C ILE A 333 7.33 27.02 15.47
N SER A 334 7.28 28.22 14.91
CA SER A 334 6.69 29.41 15.52
C SER A 334 5.58 29.96 14.64
N ASP A 335 4.71 30.82 15.18
CA ASP A 335 3.71 31.53 14.39
C ASP A 335 4.32 32.75 13.66
N GLY A 336 3.47 33.52 12.95
CA GLY A 336 3.90 34.74 12.25
C GLY A 336 4.43 35.86 13.17
N THR A 337 4.16 35.79 14.48
CA THR A 337 4.69 36.73 15.48
C THR A 337 6.01 36.27 16.09
N GLY A 338 6.37 35.00 15.94
CA GLY A 338 7.54 34.36 16.56
C GLY A 338 7.22 33.59 17.84
N ALA A 339 5.94 33.49 18.24
CA ALA A 339 5.53 32.69 19.39
C ALA A 339 5.62 31.19 19.07
N ALA A 340 6.03 30.38 20.04
CA ALA A 340 6.23 28.94 19.84
C ALA A 340 4.90 28.21 19.55
N VAL A 341 4.90 27.39 18.50
CA VAL A 341 3.76 26.56 18.09
C VAL A 341 4.05 25.09 18.37
N ALA A 342 5.16 24.56 17.88
CA ALA A 342 5.52 23.16 18.06
C ALA A 342 7.03 22.90 17.85
N THR A 343 7.50 21.76 18.33
CA THR A 343 8.84 21.23 18.04
C THR A 343 8.76 19.78 17.58
N VAL A 344 9.68 19.40 16.71
CA VAL A 344 9.90 18.02 16.26
C VAL A 344 11.38 17.72 16.37
N GLU A 345 11.80 16.79 17.23
CA GLU A 345 13.22 16.49 17.37
C GLU A 345 13.76 15.67 16.20
N GLY A 346 12.92 14.87 15.54
CA GLY A 346 13.32 14.11 14.37
C GLY A 346 12.16 13.71 13.48
N LEU A 347 12.27 14.06 12.20
CA LEU A 347 11.46 13.58 11.10
C LEU A 347 12.36 12.80 10.15
N VAL A 348 12.21 11.46 10.11
CA VAL A 348 12.91 10.60 9.15
C VAL A 348 12.07 10.45 7.90
N SER A 349 12.69 10.62 6.73
CA SER A 349 12.03 10.48 5.43
C SER A 349 12.68 9.38 4.59
N ARG A 350 11.87 8.48 4.04
CA ARG A 350 12.34 7.33 3.25
C ARG A 350 11.94 7.43 1.78
N PRO A 351 12.75 6.92 0.85
CA PRO A 351 12.34 6.63 -0.51
C PRO A 351 11.03 5.84 -0.57
N VAL A 352 10.12 6.24 -1.45
CA VAL A 352 8.92 5.49 -1.81
C VAL A 352 8.96 5.17 -3.31
N SER A 353 8.65 3.93 -3.66
CA SER A 353 8.49 3.53 -5.06
C SER A 353 7.01 3.60 -5.49
N PRO A 354 6.73 3.80 -6.79
CA PRO A 354 5.37 3.70 -7.31
C PRO A 354 4.69 2.37 -6.97
N ASP A 355 5.44 1.26 -6.93
CA ASP A 355 4.90 -0.06 -6.63
C ASP A 355 4.48 -0.20 -5.16
N GLN A 356 5.20 0.42 -4.21
CA GLN A 356 4.78 0.48 -2.81
C GLN A 356 3.45 1.22 -2.65
N ILE A 357 3.23 2.30 -3.41
CA ILE A 357 1.96 3.04 -3.40
C ILE A 357 0.85 2.22 -4.07
N LYS A 358 1.13 1.51 -5.17
CA LYS A 358 0.16 0.62 -5.83
C LYS A 358 -0.31 -0.50 -4.91
N VAL A 359 0.57 -1.12 -4.12
CA VAL A 359 0.19 -2.15 -3.14
C VAL A 359 -0.75 -1.60 -2.07
N ALA A 360 -0.58 -0.32 -1.70
CA ALA A 360 -1.46 0.35 -0.74
C ALA A 360 -2.79 0.82 -1.34
N ARG A 361 -2.95 0.80 -2.68
CA ARG A 361 -4.24 1.09 -3.30
C ARG A 361 -5.23 -0.02 -2.89
N PRO A 362 -6.41 0.35 -2.40
CA PRO A 362 -7.45 -0.63 -2.13
C PRO A 362 -7.86 -1.33 -3.43
N VAL A 363 -7.35 -2.53 -3.65
CA VAL A 363 -7.67 -3.29 -4.86
C VAL A 363 -9.12 -3.80 -4.71
N PRO A 364 -9.97 -3.69 -5.75
CA PRO A 364 -11.21 -4.42 -5.78
C PRO A 364 -10.85 -5.90 -5.66
N THR A 365 -11.20 -6.52 -4.52
CA THR A 365 -11.03 -7.95 -4.18
C THR A 365 -11.10 -8.90 -5.38
N HIS A 366 -9.98 -9.07 -6.11
CA HIS A 366 -9.72 -10.11 -7.12
C HIS A 366 -8.21 -10.36 -7.38
N ASP A 367 -7.26 -9.53 -6.92
CA ASP A 367 -5.81 -9.79 -7.07
C ASP A 367 -5.14 -10.35 -5.79
N HIS A 368 -5.80 -11.28 -5.10
CA HIS A 368 -5.17 -12.01 -4.00
C HIS A 368 -4.29 -13.19 -4.49
N LEU A 369 -4.18 -13.38 -5.81
CA LEU A 369 -3.34 -14.41 -6.41
C LEU A 369 -2.03 -13.81 -6.87
N TYR A 370 -1.11 -13.62 -5.92
CA TYR A 370 0.28 -13.38 -6.27
C TYR A 370 0.87 -14.63 -6.92
N ARG A 371 1.48 -14.46 -8.09
CA ARG A 371 2.23 -15.53 -8.77
C ARG A 371 3.72 -15.22 -8.70
N LEU A 372 4.50 -16.21 -8.30
CA LEU A 372 5.95 -16.15 -8.38
C LEU A 372 6.35 -16.08 -9.86
N GLU A 373 6.99 -14.99 -10.28
CA GLU A 373 7.55 -14.83 -11.62
C GLU A 373 9.07 -14.97 -11.56
N TRP A 374 9.60 -15.96 -12.27
CA TRP A 374 11.03 -16.20 -12.37
C TRP A 374 11.62 -15.38 -13.52
N VAL A 375 12.55 -14.48 -13.21
CA VAL A 375 13.24 -13.68 -14.21
C VAL A 375 14.44 -14.45 -14.73
N GLY A 376 14.43 -14.77 -16.02
CA GLY A 376 15.55 -15.44 -16.68
C GLY A 376 16.80 -14.54 -16.71
N VAL A 377 17.90 -15.02 -16.15
CA VAL A 377 19.20 -14.35 -16.22
C VAL A 377 19.96 -14.89 -17.43
N PRO A 378 20.50 -14.05 -18.33
CA PRO A 378 21.28 -14.50 -19.48
C PRO A 378 22.49 -15.32 -19.02
N SER A 379 22.59 -16.58 -19.47
CA SER A 379 23.79 -17.41 -19.25
C SER A 379 24.93 -16.90 -20.14
N GLY A 380 25.77 -16.01 -19.59
CA GLY A 380 27.05 -15.65 -20.21
C GLY A 380 28.06 -16.81 -20.11
N PRO A 381 29.16 -16.78 -20.89
CA PRO A 381 30.29 -17.68 -20.63
C PRO A 381 30.75 -17.49 -19.18
N PRO A 382 31.08 -18.56 -18.44
CA PRO A 382 31.40 -18.45 -17.02
C PRO A 382 32.52 -17.43 -16.82
N ALA A 383 32.16 -16.30 -16.22
CA ALA A 383 33.13 -15.27 -15.89
C ALA A 383 33.82 -15.69 -14.60
N THR A 384 35.13 -15.91 -14.71
CA THR A 384 36.09 -16.04 -13.60
C THR A 384 36.11 -17.41 -12.92
N THR A 385 37.33 -17.94 -12.74
CA THR A 385 37.63 -19.01 -11.76
C THR A 385 37.01 -18.65 -10.42
N LEU A 386 36.10 -19.48 -9.93
CA LEU A 386 35.57 -19.37 -8.57
C LEU A 386 36.75 -19.44 -7.59
N THR A 387 36.93 -18.41 -6.77
CA THR A 387 37.96 -18.37 -5.71
C THR A 387 37.34 -18.76 -4.38
N GLY A 388 37.99 -19.64 -3.63
CA GLY A 388 37.58 -20.05 -2.29
C GLY A 388 37.61 -21.56 -2.09
N GLN A 389 37.52 -22.02 -0.84
CA GLN A 389 37.38 -23.42 -0.46
C GLN A 389 35.91 -23.82 -0.44
N TRP A 390 35.57 -24.86 -1.19
CA TRP A 390 34.21 -25.36 -1.31
C TRP A 390 34.12 -26.74 -0.67
N ALA A 391 33.01 -27.01 0.00
CA ALA A 391 32.71 -28.32 0.57
C ALA A 391 31.34 -28.81 0.11
N VAL A 392 31.25 -30.06 -0.32
CA VAL A 392 29.96 -30.76 -0.51
C VAL A 392 29.72 -31.64 0.70
N ILE A 393 28.59 -31.45 1.36
CA ILE A 393 28.19 -32.15 2.58
C ILE A 393 27.02 -33.08 2.23
N ASP A 394 27.34 -34.18 1.55
CA ASP A 394 26.46 -35.30 1.24
C ASP A 394 27.26 -36.41 0.50
N ASP A 395 26.62 -37.52 0.17
CA ASP A 395 27.14 -38.58 -0.73
C ASP A 395 27.22 -38.15 -2.22
N ASP A 396 27.07 -36.85 -2.52
CA ASP A 396 27.08 -36.25 -3.85
C ASP A 396 26.20 -36.96 -4.91
N PRO A 397 24.89 -37.18 -4.64
CA PRO A 397 24.00 -37.89 -5.58
C PRO A 397 23.77 -37.16 -6.91
N LEU A 398 24.19 -35.89 -7.01
CA LEU A 398 24.00 -35.03 -8.18
C LEU A 398 25.31 -34.80 -8.97
N ASP A 399 26.38 -35.54 -8.64
CA ASP A 399 27.72 -35.42 -9.24
C ASP A 399 28.28 -33.97 -9.22
N LEU A 400 27.92 -33.17 -8.21
CA LEU A 400 28.32 -31.77 -8.07
C LEU A 400 29.82 -31.62 -7.89
N VAL A 401 30.48 -32.56 -7.21
CA VAL A 401 31.93 -32.55 -7.04
C VAL A 401 32.61 -32.64 -8.40
N THR A 402 32.11 -33.52 -9.28
CA THR A 402 32.62 -33.66 -10.64
C THR A 402 32.39 -32.38 -11.45
N ALA A 403 31.21 -31.78 -11.35
CA ALA A 403 30.85 -30.55 -12.07
C ALA A 403 31.71 -29.34 -11.63
N LEU A 404 31.87 -29.14 -10.32
CA LEU A 404 32.66 -28.05 -9.74
C LEU A 404 34.16 -28.23 -10.01
N THR A 405 34.67 -29.47 -9.93
CA THR A 405 36.06 -29.78 -10.29
C THR A 405 36.31 -29.49 -11.77
N ALA A 406 35.37 -29.83 -12.66
CA ALA A 406 35.46 -29.51 -14.08
C ALA A 406 35.42 -27.99 -14.36
N ALA A 407 34.77 -27.22 -13.49
CA ALA A 407 34.77 -25.75 -13.51
C ALA A 407 36.05 -25.11 -12.91
N GLY A 408 36.99 -25.93 -12.42
CA GLY A 408 38.27 -25.48 -11.88
C GLY A 408 38.25 -25.11 -10.40
N THR A 409 37.25 -25.58 -9.64
CA THR A 409 37.11 -25.29 -8.21
C THR A 409 37.54 -26.52 -7.38
N PRO A 410 38.48 -26.39 -6.44
CA PRO A 410 38.79 -27.46 -5.50
C PRO A 410 37.62 -27.63 -4.51
N VAL A 411 37.14 -28.87 -4.35
CA VAL A 411 35.99 -29.22 -3.52
C VAL A 411 36.38 -30.35 -2.56
N ASP A 412 36.16 -30.12 -1.27
CA ASP A 412 36.23 -31.14 -0.23
C ASP A 412 34.88 -31.86 -0.07
N THR A 413 34.90 -33.14 0.30
CA THR A 413 33.69 -33.95 0.44
C THR A 413 33.53 -34.46 1.86
N HIS A 414 32.35 -34.29 2.43
CA HIS A 414 31.97 -34.78 3.75
C HIS A 414 30.64 -35.51 3.67
N THR A 415 30.54 -36.69 4.27
CA THR A 415 29.30 -37.50 4.26
C THR A 415 28.17 -36.84 5.03
N ASP A 416 28.49 -36.08 6.08
CA ASP A 416 27.53 -35.33 6.87
C ASP A 416 28.20 -34.15 7.60
N LEU A 417 27.40 -33.39 8.36
CA LEU A 417 27.88 -32.26 9.15
C LEU A 417 28.86 -32.69 10.25
N THR A 418 28.72 -33.91 10.78
CA THR A 418 29.62 -34.43 11.82
C THR A 418 31.02 -34.70 11.26
N ALA A 419 31.12 -35.24 10.04
CA ALA A 419 32.39 -35.44 9.34
C ALA A 419 33.09 -34.10 9.04
N LEU A 420 32.33 -33.07 8.66
CA LEU A 420 32.88 -31.71 8.51
C LEU A 420 33.42 -31.19 9.85
N ILE A 421 32.63 -31.27 10.92
CA ILE A 421 33.06 -30.82 12.26
C ILE A 421 34.32 -31.55 12.72
N HIS A 422 34.40 -32.86 12.54
CA HIS A 422 35.60 -33.64 12.88
C HIS A 422 36.83 -33.18 12.08
N THR A 423 36.65 -32.77 10.83
CA THR A 423 37.74 -32.21 10.00
C THR A 423 38.19 -30.85 10.54
N LEU A 424 37.26 -30.00 10.98
CA LEU A 424 37.57 -28.73 11.66
C LEU A 424 38.25 -28.96 13.02
N ASP A 425 37.86 -30.00 13.76
CA ASP A 425 38.49 -30.38 15.03
C ASP A 425 39.94 -30.83 14.85
N SER A 426 40.28 -31.37 13.67
CA SER A 426 41.65 -31.72 13.30
C SER A 426 42.52 -30.52 12.88
N GLY A 427 41.96 -29.31 12.87
CA GLY A 427 42.67 -28.06 12.60
C GLY A 427 42.59 -27.56 11.15
N ALA A 428 41.70 -28.13 10.33
CA ALA A 428 41.41 -27.61 8.99
C ALA A 428 40.72 -26.24 9.06
N ALA A 429 40.92 -25.40 8.03
CA ALA A 429 40.18 -24.15 7.88
C ALA A 429 38.72 -24.43 7.48
N PRO A 430 37.75 -23.60 7.91
CA PRO A 430 36.37 -23.73 7.45
C PRO A 430 36.25 -23.36 5.96
N PRO A 431 35.38 -24.05 5.21
CA PRO A 431 35.15 -23.70 3.81
C PRO A 431 34.50 -22.32 3.69
N ASP A 432 34.75 -21.64 2.57
CA ASP A 432 34.08 -20.38 2.23
C ASP A 432 32.62 -20.64 1.83
N THR A 433 32.36 -21.78 1.16
CA THR A 433 31.03 -22.20 0.73
C THR A 433 30.83 -23.69 0.96
N ALA A 434 29.74 -24.05 1.63
CA ALA A 434 29.28 -25.43 1.81
C ALA A 434 28.01 -25.67 1.01
N ILE A 435 27.91 -26.82 0.36
CA ILE A 435 26.75 -27.24 -0.43
C ILE A 435 26.13 -28.46 0.25
N LEU A 436 24.82 -28.40 0.48
CA LEU A 436 24.02 -29.48 1.05
C LEU A 436 22.96 -29.91 0.04
N THR A 437 22.97 -31.17 -0.38
CA THR A 437 21.92 -31.74 -1.24
C THR A 437 20.86 -32.44 -0.38
N VAL A 438 19.58 -32.11 -0.60
CA VAL A 438 18.45 -32.63 0.20
C VAL A 438 17.72 -33.79 -0.51
N HIS A 439 18.12 -34.09 -1.75
CA HIS A 439 17.35 -34.86 -2.73
C HIS A 439 16.94 -36.28 -2.28
N HIS A 440 17.70 -36.94 -1.40
CA HIS A 440 17.47 -38.34 -1.01
C HIS A 440 17.03 -38.51 0.46
N TRP A 441 16.66 -37.43 1.15
CA TRP A 441 16.42 -37.48 2.60
C TRP A 441 15.14 -38.23 3.01
N HIS A 442 14.29 -38.56 2.04
CA HIS A 442 13.08 -39.35 2.20
C HIS A 442 13.30 -40.86 2.00
N THR A 443 14.46 -41.31 1.50
CA THR A 443 14.70 -42.73 1.14
C THR A 443 15.33 -43.58 2.23
N HIS A 444 15.65 -43.02 3.41
CA HIS A 444 16.38 -43.73 4.47
C HIS A 444 15.52 -44.12 5.68
N THR A 445 14.54 -44.99 5.45
CA THR A 445 13.94 -45.82 6.51
C THR A 445 13.82 -47.26 6.05
N HIS A 446 14.93 -47.99 6.00
CA HIS A 446 14.94 -49.44 6.23
C HIS A 446 16.32 -49.84 6.74
N THR A 447 16.49 -49.81 8.06
CA THR A 447 17.58 -50.53 8.71
C THR A 447 17.31 -52.02 8.54
N GLU A 448 18.24 -52.71 7.89
CA GLU A 448 18.33 -54.16 7.84
C GLU A 448 18.26 -54.74 9.25
N THR A 449 17.26 -55.60 9.50
CA THR A 449 17.39 -56.67 10.50
C THR A 449 17.05 -57.96 9.78
N GLY A 450 18.08 -58.79 9.61
CA GLY A 450 18.01 -60.01 8.83
C GLY A 450 17.07 -61.05 9.42
N ALA A 451 16.37 -61.74 8.53
CA ALA A 451 16.01 -63.14 8.68
C ALA A 451 15.75 -63.71 7.28
N GLU A 452 16.70 -64.52 6.80
CA GLU A 452 16.46 -65.46 5.71
C GLU A 452 15.28 -66.36 6.07
N THR A 453 14.23 -66.36 5.25
CA THR A 453 13.42 -67.56 4.97
C THR A 453 12.84 -67.43 3.57
N GLY A 454 13.21 -68.36 2.70
CA GLY A 454 12.63 -68.46 1.36
C GLY A 454 11.17 -68.91 1.43
N ALA A 455 10.31 -68.29 0.63
CA ALA A 455 9.04 -68.86 0.19
C ALA A 455 8.55 -68.14 -1.07
N ASP A 456 8.00 -68.95 -1.97
CA ASP A 456 7.47 -68.69 -3.31
C ASP A 456 6.82 -67.33 -3.58
N THR A 457 7.15 -66.79 -4.77
CA THR A 457 6.44 -65.75 -5.49
C THR A 457 5.05 -66.26 -5.91
N ALA A 458 4.08 -66.21 -5.00
CA ALA A 458 2.67 -66.31 -5.33
C ALA A 458 2.05 -64.91 -5.37
N THR A 459 1.75 -64.42 -6.57
CA THR A 459 0.88 -63.26 -6.83
C THR A 459 -0.46 -63.47 -6.12
N THR A 460 -0.59 -62.91 -4.92
CA THR A 460 -1.86 -62.86 -4.20
C THR A 460 -2.49 -61.51 -4.49
N THR A 461 -3.40 -61.49 -5.45
CA THR A 461 -4.34 -60.38 -5.67
C THR A 461 -5.29 -60.37 -4.47
N ALA A 462 -4.91 -59.67 -3.39
CA ALA A 462 -5.78 -59.47 -2.24
C ALA A 462 -6.94 -58.55 -2.66
N THR A 463 -8.16 -59.09 -2.64
CA THR A 463 -9.39 -58.34 -2.86
C THR A 463 -9.56 -57.30 -1.74
N ARG A 464 -9.47 -56.01 -2.08
CA ARG A 464 -9.67 -54.88 -1.16
C ARG A 464 -11.03 -54.99 -0.45
N GLY A 465 -11.02 -54.84 0.88
CA GLY A 465 -12.26 -54.76 1.66
C GLY A 465 -12.90 -53.37 1.55
N ASP A 466 -14.21 -53.28 1.75
CA ASP A 466 -15.05 -52.06 1.64
C ASP A 466 -14.76 -50.99 2.73
N GLY A 467 -13.58 -51.03 3.34
CA GLY A 467 -13.10 -50.12 4.38
C GLY A 467 -11.60 -49.78 4.31
N ASP A 468 -10.87 -50.29 3.31
CA ASP A 468 -9.47 -49.89 3.09
C ASP A 468 -9.42 -48.50 2.43
N PRO A 469 -8.55 -47.58 2.89
CA PRO A 469 -8.40 -46.29 2.26
C PRO A 469 -8.01 -46.45 0.77
N PRO A 470 -8.54 -45.59 -0.11
CA PRO A 470 -8.20 -45.62 -1.51
C PRO A 470 -6.70 -45.37 -1.71
N GLU A 471 -6.09 -45.92 -2.76
CA GLU A 471 -4.64 -45.87 -2.99
C GLU A 471 -4.06 -44.45 -2.94
N TRP A 472 -4.79 -43.46 -3.45
CA TRP A 472 -4.36 -42.07 -3.41
C TRP A 472 -4.30 -41.51 -1.98
N ALA A 473 -5.13 -42.00 -1.04
CA ALA A 473 -5.12 -41.56 0.35
C ALA A 473 -3.92 -42.14 1.12
N VAL A 474 -3.54 -43.38 0.80
CA VAL A 474 -2.31 -43.99 1.31
C VAL A 474 -1.09 -43.25 0.78
N ALA A 475 -1.03 -43.00 -0.53
CA ALA A 475 0.06 -42.24 -1.14
C ALA A 475 0.19 -40.81 -0.60
N ALA A 476 -0.94 -40.11 -0.38
CA ALA A 476 -0.94 -38.78 0.22
C ALA A 476 -0.43 -38.78 1.66
N GLN A 477 -0.77 -39.81 2.44
CA GLN A 477 -0.28 -39.98 3.81
C GLN A 477 1.23 -40.26 3.83
N GLU A 478 1.72 -41.12 2.94
CA GLU A 478 3.16 -41.38 2.77
C GLU A 478 3.91 -40.09 2.38
N THR A 479 3.39 -39.31 1.44
CA THR A 479 3.97 -38.00 1.08
C THR A 479 3.99 -37.04 2.27
N ALA A 480 2.91 -36.98 3.06
CA ALA A 480 2.86 -36.10 4.24
C ALA A 480 3.89 -36.52 5.31
N GLU A 481 4.12 -37.81 5.49
CA GLU A 481 5.15 -38.34 6.40
C GLU A 481 6.56 -38.04 5.90
N GLN A 482 6.82 -38.19 4.61
CA GLN A 482 8.09 -37.82 3.97
C GLN A 482 8.37 -36.31 4.10
N VAL A 483 7.37 -35.47 3.84
CA VAL A 483 7.44 -34.01 4.03
C VAL A 483 7.88 -33.65 5.45
N ARG A 484 7.20 -34.22 6.46
CA ARG A 484 7.52 -33.95 7.87
C ARG A 484 8.94 -34.40 8.19
N THR A 485 9.32 -35.59 7.75
CA THR A 485 10.64 -36.17 7.99
C THR A 485 11.75 -35.29 7.40
N VAL A 486 11.65 -34.91 6.13
CA VAL A 486 12.63 -34.06 5.45
C VAL A 486 12.71 -32.68 6.11
N THR A 487 11.57 -32.06 6.40
CA THR A 487 11.52 -30.72 7.01
C THR A 487 12.11 -30.71 8.41
N HIS A 488 11.77 -31.69 9.26
CA HIS A 488 12.33 -31.80 10.61
C HIS A 488 13.83 -32.08 10.58
N ARG A 489 14.28 -32.99 9.70
CA ARG A 489 15.71 -33.29 9.53
C ARG A 489 16.49 -32.04 9.12
N LEU A 490 15.96 -31.24 8.19
CA LEU A 490 16.60 -30.01 7.74
C LEU A 490 16.61 -28.94 8.82
N LEU A 491 15.52 -28.79 9.56
CA LEU A 491 15.48 -27.87 10.70
C LEU A 491 16.57 -28.20 11.72
N THR A 492 16.70 -29.47 12.11
CA THR A 492 17.75 -29.92 13.03
C THR A 492 19.15 -29.68 12.45
N TRP A 493 19.33 -29.92 11.16
CA TRP A 493 20.60 -29.69 10.47
C TRP A 493 20.98 -28.21 10.50
N VAL A 494 20.07 -27.31 10.10
CA VAL A 494 20.28 -25.86 10.10
C VAL A 494 20.53 -25.32 11.51
N GLN A 495 19.82 -25.81 12.52
CA GLN A 495 20.06 -25.44 13.91
C GLN A 495 21.46 -25.86 14.38
N THR A 496 21.91 -27.05 13.99
CA THR A 496 23.25 -27.55 14.32
C THR A 496 24.33 -26.75 13.60
N TRP A 497 24.11 -26.42 12.32
CA TRP A 497 24.96 -25.53 11.55
C TRP A 497 25.12 -24.15 12.18
N LEU A 498 24.01 -23.55 12.61
CA LEU A 498 24.01 -22.24 13.26
C LEU A 498 24.67 -22.25 14.64
N ALA A 499 24.65 -23.39 15.33
CA ALA A 499 25.27 -23.56 16.64
C ALA A 499 26.80 -23.70 16.60
N GLU A 500 27.41 -23.94 15.43
CA GLU A 500 28.87 -24.09 15.26
C GLU A 500 29.55 -22.73 14.96
N PRO A 501 30.26 -22.12 15.93
CA PRO A 501 30.80 -20.77 15.75
C PRO A 501 31.84 -20.66 14.63
N ARG A 502 32.57 -21.75 14.33
CA ARG A 502 33.60 -21.77 13.27
C ARG A 502 33.01 -21.59 11.86
N LEU A 503 31.74 -21.93 11.68
CA LEU A 503 31.01 -21.84 10.41
C LEU A 503 30.24 -20.52 10.26
N THR A 504 30.45 -19.54 11.14
CA THR A 504 29.76 -18.24 11.08
C THR A 504 30.03 -17.50 9.77
N GLY A 505 31.25 -17.61 9.23
CA GLY A 505 31.65 -16.99 7.96
C GLY A 505 31.39 -17.82 6.71
N THR A 506 30.96 -19.08 6.86
CA THR A 506 30.71 -19.99 5.73
C THR A 506 29.31 -19.77 5.15
N ARG A 507 29.23 -19.66 3.82
CA ARG A 507 27.95 -19.62 3.10
C ARG A 507 27.42 -21.04 2.90
N LEU A 508 26.16 -21.28 3.26
CA LEU A 508 25.50 -22.56 3.02
C LEU A 508 24.56 -22.45 1.82
N VAL A 509 24.78 -23.29 0.81
CA VAL A 509 23.91 -23.45 -0.35
C VAL A 509 23.12 -24.74 -0.19
N ILE A 510 21.80 -24.64 -0.09
CA ILE A 510 20.90 -25.79 -0.03
C ILE A 510 20.40 -26.08 -1.45
N VAL A 511 20.69 -27.28 -1.93
CA VAL A 511 20.35 -27.73 -3.28
C VAL A 511 19.17 -28.71 -3.20
N THR A 512 18.08 -28.32 -3.85
CA THR A 512 16.91 -29.17 -4.10
C THR A 512 16.86 -29.56 -5.59
N GLN A 513 16.01 -30.52 -5.93
CA GLN A 513 15.75 -30.88 -7.32
C GLN A 513 14.24 -30.96 -7.56
N GLY A 514 13.74 -30.19 -8.54
CA GLY A 514 12.34 -30.13 -8.90
C GLY A 514 11.41 -29.70 -7.77
N ALA A 515 11.93 -29.05 -6.72
CA ALA A 515 11.12 -28.58 -5.59
C ALA A 515 10.26 -27.37 -5.95
N ILE A 516 10.60 -26.67 -7.04
CA ILE A 516 9.84 -25.52 -7.54
C ILE A 516 9.52 -25.65 -9.02
N THR A 517 8.35 -25.12 -9.39
CA THR A 517 7.99 -24.86 -10.79
C THR A 517 8.30 -23.42 -11.16
N THR A 518 9.04 -23.23 -12.24
CA THR A 518 9.43 -21.92 -12.78
C THR A 518 8.53 -21.45 -13.91
N GLY A 519 7.81 -22.36 -14.58
CA GLY A 519 6.85 -22.05 -15.64
C GLY A 519 5.76 -23.11 -15.84
N SER A 520 4.80 -22.81 -16.72
CA SER A 520 3.66 -23.71 -17.03
C SER A 520 4.05 -24.98 -17.80
N HIS A 521 5.31 -25.09 -18.22
CA HIS A 521 5.86 -26.25 -18.91
C HIS A 521 6.67 -27.17 -18.00
N ASP A 522 6.88 -26.77 -16.74
CA ASP A 522 7.60 -27.59 -15.77
C ASP A 522 6.68 -28.69 -15.21
N PRO A 523 7.23 -29.85 -14.85
CA PRO A 523 6.48 -30.88 -14.12
C PRO A 523 5.99 -30.34 -12.78
N ALA A 524 4.95 -30.94 -12.20
CA ALA A 524 4.49 -30.58 -10.85
C ALA A 524 5.66 -30.65 -9.84
N PRO A 525 5.74 -29.72 -8.88
CA PRO A 525 6.86 -29.68 -7.95
C PRO A 525 6.84 -30.93 -7.06
N ASP A 526 8.03 -31.40 -6.70
CA ASP A 526 8.19 -32.45 -5.71
C ASP A 526 7.70 -31.92 -4.35
N LEU A 527 6.53 -32.41 -3.93
CA LEU A 527 5.87 -31.99 -2.71
C LEU A 527 6.70 -32.33 -1.46
N THR A 528 7.58 -33.33 -1.53
CA THR A 528 8.45 -33.74 -0.43
C THR A 528 9.50 -32.67 -0.11
N HIS A 529 10.02 -32.00 -1.15
CA HIS A 529 11.07 -30.98 -1.01
C HIS A 529 10.54 -29.55 -1.05
N ALA A 530 9.32 -29.29 -1.52
CA ALA A 530 8.74 -27.94 -1.56
C ALA A 530 8.80 -27.17 -0.20
N PRO A 531 8.59 -27.80 0.97
CA PRO A 531 8.68 -27.11 2.27
C PRO A 531 10.08 -26.67 2.67
N VAL A 532 11.14 -27.26 2.11
CA VAL A 532 12.55 -26.88 2.34
C VAL A 532 12.77 -25.41 2.01
N TRP A 533 12.21 -24.95 0.90
CA TRP A 533 12.30 -23.56 0.47
C TRP A 533 11.61 -22.58 1.43
N GLY A 534 10.50 -22.99 2.05
CA GLY A 534 9.83 -22.21 3.09
C GLY A 534 10.73 -22.04 4.31
N LEU A 535 11.28 -23.15 4.81
CA LEU A 535 12.15 -23.17 5.99
C LEU A 535 13.41 -22.32 5.80
N ILE A 536 14.12 -22.49 4.67
CA ILE A 536 15.37 -21.78 4.41
C ILE A 536 15.14 -20.30 4.13
N ARG A 537 14.02 -19.89 3.52
CA ARG A 537 13.69 -18.46 3.39
C ARG A 537 13.51 -17.79 4.75
N SER A 538 12.95 -18.48 5.74
CA SER A 538 12.91 -17.97 7.11
C SER A 538 14.32 -17.82 7.69
N ALA A 539 15.20 -18.81 7.49
CA ALA A 539 16.59 -18.73 7.92
C ALA A 539 17.38 -17.59 7.23
N GLN A 540 17.12 -17.33 5.94
CA GLN A 540 17.70 -16.19 5.20
C GLN A 540 17.27 -14.84 5.78
N ALA A 541 16.01 -14.71 6.21
CA ALA A 541 15.50 -13.49 6.81
C ALA A 541 16.13 -13.20 8.18
N GLU A 542 16.38 -14.24 8.98
CA GLU A 542 17.04 -14.12 10.29
C GLU A 542 18.57 -13.97 10.18
N HIS A 543 19.18 -14.58 9.16
CA HIS A 543 20.62 -14.58 8.92
C HIS A 543 20.95 -14.20 7.47
N PRO A 544 20.94 -12.90 7.14
CA PRO A 544 21.26 -12.41 5.81
C PRO A 544 22.64 -12.89 5.33
N ASP A 545 22.76 -13.15 4.03
CA ASP A 545 23.99 -13.55 3.32
C ASP A 545 24.62 -14.91 3.72
N ARG A 546 24.00 -15.66 4.65
CA ARG A 546 24.52 -16.96 5.12
C ARG A 546 23.91 -18.17 4.41
N PHE A 547 22.71 -18.05 3.87
CA PHE A 547 21.97 -19.15 3.26
C PHE A 547 21.57 -18.81 1.82
N HIS A 548 21.72 -19.77 0.92
CA HIS A 548 21.28 -19.68 -0.47
C HIS A 548 20.50 -20.92 -0.86
N LEU A 549 19.51 -20.76 -1.74
CA LEU A 549 18.69 -21.84 -2.29
C LEU A 549 18.99 -22.00 -3.78
N LEU A 550 19.17 -23.23 -4.20
CA LEU A 550 19.32 -23.63 -5.59
C LEU A 550 18.39 -24.81 -5.86
N ASP A 551 17.48 -24.69 -6.83
CA ASP A 551 16.69 -25.83 -7.32
C ASP A 551 17.21 -26.21 -8.70
N LEU A 552 17.58 -27.48 -8.85
CA LEU A 552 17.99 -28.04 -10.13
C LEU A 552 16.79 -28.69 -10.81
N ASP A 553 16.73 -28.61 -12.14
CA ASP A 553 15.76 -29.39 -12.89
C ASP A 553 16.21 -30.86 -13.03
N THR A 554 15.43 -31.68 -13.71
CA THR A 554 15.78 -33.07 -14.04
C THR A 554 16.55 -33.18 -15.35
N HIS A 555 16.93 -32.07 -15.97
CA HIS A 555 17.57 -32.07 -17.26
C HIS A 555 19.07 -32.38 -17.09
N PRO A 556 19.63 -33.35 -17.83
CA PRO A 556 21.01 -33.79 -17.62
C PRO A 556 22.05 -32.69 -17.87
N THR A 557 21.74 -31.66 -18.67
CA THR A 557 22.66 -30.52 -18.89
C THR A 557 22.77 -29.59 -17.68
N SER A 558 21.86 -29.67 -16.72
CA SER A 558 21.90 -28.87 -15.50
C SER A 558 22.88 -29.43 -14.47
N THR A 559 23.23 -30.72 -14.59
CA THR A 559 24.26 -31.39 -13.79
C THR A 559 25.53 -31.73 -14.58
N THR A 560 25.51 -31.66 -15.92
CA THR A 560 26.69 -31.94 -16.77
C THR A 560 27.23 -30.73 -17.51
N HIS A 561 28.55 -30.56 -17.47
CA HIS A 561 29.26 -29.63 -18.34
C HIS A 561 29.07 -30.05 -19.82
N PRO A 562 28.78 -29.12 -20.77
CA PRO A 562 28.52 -29.43 -22.19
C PRO A 562 29.64 -30.12 -23.00
N ASN A 563 30.71 -30.61 -22.39
CA ASN A 563 31.90 -31.12 -23.10
C ASN A 563 32.04 -32.66 -23.14
N ARG A 564 31.00 -33.44 -22.83
CA ARG A 564 30.98 -34.88 -23.15
C ARG A 564 30.35 -35.12 -24.52
N HIS A 565 31.17 -35.41 -25.52
CA HIS A 565 30.70 -35.87 -26.83
C HIS A 565 29.86 -37.16 -26.70
N PRO A 566 28.60 -37.19 -27.19
CA PRO A 566 27.82 -38.42 -27.22
C PRO A 566 28.27 -39.35 -28.36
N ARG A 567 28.39 -40.66 -28.06
CA ARG A 567 28.58 -41.72 -29.07
C ARG A 567 27.38 -41.77 -30.04
N PRO A 568 27.57 -42.08 -31.34
CA PRO A 568 26.48 -42.10 -32.31
C PRO A 568 25.57 -43.32 -32.10
N PRO A 569 24.24 -43.19 -32.27
CA PRO A 569 23.30 -44.30 -32.10
C PRO A 569 23.22 -45.20 -33.34
N THR A 570 23.02 -46.50 -33.11
CA THR A 570 22.65 -47.50 -34.13
C THR A 570 21.17 -47.36 -34.54
N PRO A 571 20.79 -47.64 -35.79
CA PRO A 571 19.47 -47.32 -36.30
C PRO A 571 18.45 -48.42 -35.97
N HIS A 572 17.29 -48.05 -35.44
CA HIS A 572 16.12 -48.92 -35.37
C HIS A 572 14.91 -48.31 -36.10
N HIS A 573 14.14 -49.23 -36.68
CA HIS A 573 13.17 -49.08 -37.76
C HIS A 573 11.96 -48.20 -37.46
N HIS A 574 11.58 -47.43 -38.49
CA HIS A 574 10.30 -46.72 -38.62
C HIS A 574 9.09 -47.65 -38.53
N THR A 575 8.10 -47.25 -37.72
CA THR A 575 6.69 -47.64 -37.87
C THR A 575 5.84 -46.35 -37.81
N PRO A 576 4.92 -46.08 -38.75
CA PRO A 576 4.18 -44.81 -38.80
C PRO A 576 2.94 -44.81 -37.87
N PRO A 577 2.47 -43.63 -37.40
CA PRO A 577 1.34 -43.54 -36.49
C PRO A 577 -0.02 -43.59 -37.20
N HIS A 578 -1.00 -44.18 -36.52
CA HIS A 578 -2.40 -44.24 -36.91
C HIS A 578 -3.09 -42.86 -36.84
N HIS A 579 -3.91 -42.59 -37.86
CA HIS A 579 -4.77 -41.41 -38.02
C HIS A 579 -5.88 -41.32 -36.94
N LEU A 580 -6.05 -40.13 -36.35
CA LEU A 580 -7.28 -39.66 -35.70
C LEU A 580 -7.90 -38.52 -36.54
N PRO A 581 -9.23 -38.46 -36.72
CA PRO A 581 -9.88 -37.50 -37.61
C PRO A 581 -10.14 -36.14 -36.95
N PRO A 582 -10.30 -35.06 -37.74
CA PRO A 582 -10.37 -33.69 -37.22
C PRO A 582 -11.76 -33.31 -36.68
N LEU A 583 -11.78 -32.60 -35.54
CA LEU A 583 -12.96 -31.94 -34.98
C LEU A 583 -13.31 -30.66 -35.78
N ARG A 584 -14.57 -30.55 -36.21
CA ARG A 584 -15.13 -29.38 -36.91
C ARG A 584 -15.48 -28.23 -35.94
N PRO A 585 -15.46 -26.96 -36.41
CA PRO A 585 -15.75 -25.78 -35.60
C PRO A 585 -17.27 -25.62 -35.36
N ARG A 586 -17.66 -25.29 -34.12
CA ARG A 586 -19.05 -24.98 -33.75
C ARG A 586 -19.44 -23.56 -34.17
N ARG A 587 -20.55 -23.47 -34.91
CA ARG A 587 -21.26 -22.24 -35.28
C ARG A 587 -22.00 -21.65 -34.08
N SER A 588 -21.97 -20.32 -34.00
CA SER A 588 -22.79 -19.43 -33.20
C SER A 588 -24.26 -19.44 -33.65
N HIS A 589 -25.22 -19.47 -32.72
CA HIS A 589 -26.63 -19.14 -32.95
C HIS A 589 -27.20 -18.27 -31.82
N PRO A 590 -28.20 -17.41 -32.10
CA PRO A 590 -28.55 -16.23 -31.32
C PRO A 590 -29.73 -16.44 -30.36
N ARG A 591 -29.80 -15.61 -29.30
CA ARG A 591 -30.90 -15.55 -28.33
C ARG A 591 -32.15 -14.93 -28.96
N THR A 592 -33.23 -15.70 -28.97
CA THR A 592 -34.60 -15.22 -29.23
C THR A 592 -35.25 -14.70 -27.96
N THR A 593 -35.86 -13.52 -28.08
CA THR A 593 -36.82 -12.89 -27.18
C THR A 593 -38.13 -13.67 -27.13
N THR A 594 -38.79 -13.70 -25.97
CA THR A 594 -40.21 -14.07 -25.89
C THR A 594 -40.93 -13.20 -24.88
N THR A 595 -41.90 -12.47 -25.42
CA THR A 595 -42.89 -11.61 -24.80
C THR A 595 -43.93 -12.45 -24.07
N HIS A 596 -44.36 -12.03 -22.87
CA HIS A 596 -45.67 -12.41 -22.37
C HIS A 596 -46.32 -11.25 -21.62
N ALA A 597 -47.51 -10.87 -22.07
CA ALA A 597 -48.41 -9.93 -21.42
C ALA A 597 -49.80 -10.55 -21.26
N GLN A 598 -50.48 -10.10 -20.20
CA GLN A 598 -51.94 -9.93 -20.00
C GLN A 598 -52.83 -11.06 -19.41
N ARG A 599 -53.28 -10.87 -18.14
CA ARG A 599 -54.63 -10.35 -17.70
C ARG A 599 -54.85 -10.66 -16.20
N SER A 600 -54.90 -9.69 -15.27
CA SER A 600 -56.05 -8.84 -14.79
C SER A 600 -56.90 -9.49 -13.66
N PRO A 601 -57.73 -8.74 -12.87
CA PRO A 601 -57.47 -7.51 -12.07
C PRO A 601 -58.09 -7.57 -10.65
N HIS A 602 -57.65 -6.74 -9.69
CA HIS A 602 -58.46 -6.42 -8.49
C HIS A 602 -58.43 -4.92 -8.13
N THR A 603 -59.55 -4.29 -8.46
CA THR A 603 -60.27 -3.12 -7.91
C THR A 603 -59.66 -2.29 -6.77
N LEU A 604 -59.45 -1.01 -7.11
CA LEU A 604 -59.32 0.18 -6.26
C LEU A 604 -60.67 0.54 -5.59
N ARG A 605 -60.67 0.93 -4.30
CA ARG A 605 -61.78 1.66 -3.68
C ARG A 605 -61.31 2.98 -3.09
N ARG A 606 -61.74 4.07 -3.70
CA ARG A 606 -61.67 5.47 -3.23
C ARG A 606 -62.41 5.66 -1.89
N ARG A 607 -61.87 6.50 -1.01
CA ARG A 607 -62.59 7.46 -0.13
C ARG A 607 -61.55 8.46 0.43
N ARG A 608 -61.55 9.70 -0.07
CA ARG A 608 -62.15 10.93 0.51
C ARG A 608 -61.33 11.55 1.66
N SER A 609 -60.65 12.64 1.35
CA SER A 609 -60.35 13.76 2.27
C SER A 609 -61.63 14.39 2.81
N PRO A 610 -61.58 15.04 3.99
CA PRO A 610 -61.77 16.49 4.02
C PRO A 610 -60.89 17.25 5.06
N THR A 611 -60.31 18.36 4.58
CA THR A 611 -60.14 19.72 5.18
C THR A 611 -59.63 19.97 6.62
N PRO A 612 -59.06 21.19 6.89
CA PRO A 612 -58.10 21.48 7.95
C PRO A 612 -58.73 22.09 9.21
N ALA A 613 -58.03 21.99 10.35
CA ALA A 613 -58.36 22.71 11.57
C ALA A 613 -57.44 23.93 11.77
N HIS A 614 -58.07 25.09 11.85
CA HIS A 614 -57.50 26.37 12.27
C HIS A 614 -57.34 26.45 13.80
N HIS A 615 -56.34 27.23 14.20
CA HIS A 615 -56.25 28.07 15.41
C HIS A 615 -56.53 27.48 16.80
N HIS A 616 -55.50 27.53 17.66
CA HIS A 616 -55.63 28.33 18.89
C HIS A 616 -54.28 28.89 19.35
N MET A 617 -54.21 30.23 19.47
CA MET A 617 -53.21 30.95 20.24
C MET A 617 -53.35 30.63 21.73
N GLY A 618 -52.22 30.58 22.44
CA GLY A 618 -52.17 30.46 23.90
C GLY A 618 -50.79 30.80 24.49
N ARG A 619 -50.39 32.07 24.42
CA ARG A 619 -49.57 32.77 25.43
C ARG A 619 -50.42 33.95 25.93
N PRO A 620 -50.27 34.48 27.16
CA PRO A 620 -49.06 34.50 27.98
C PRO A 620 -49.29 34.24 29.49
N SER A 621 -48.21 34.12 30.27
CA SER A 621 -48.03 34.93 31.49
C SER A 621 -46.62 34.82 32.03
N ARG A 622 -46.11 35.98 32.43
CA ARG A 622 -44.90 36.22 33.20
C ARG A 622 -45.07 35.66 34.61
N HIS A 623 -44.03 35.05 35.17
CA HIS A 623 -43.37 35.54 36.39
C HIS A 623 -41.97 34.95 36.50
#